data_AF-A0A6M4AUH8-F1
#
_entry.id   AF-A0A6M4AUH8-F1
#
_cell.length_a   1.000
_cell.length_b   1.000
_cell.length_c   1.000
_cell.angle_alpha   90.00
_cell.angle_beta   90.00
_cell.angle_gamma   90.00
#
_symmetry.space_group_name_H-M   'P 1'
#
loop_
_entity.id
_entity.type
_entity.pdbx_description
1 polymer ?
#
loop_
_entity_poly.entity_id
_entity_poly.type
_entity_poly.pdbx_seq_one_letter_code
_entity_poly.pdbx_strand_id
1 'polypeptide(L)'
;MIIALIAILLAGVANFAMHRWMLESGHPAVEAATGAMRRTLGRHSTYVVEFILLLTAALATEHSWMAALLLYGIYTMLNVGTVAWLKGPPPGE
;
A
#
# COMPACT_ATOMS: atom_id res chain seq x y z
N MET A 1 8.58 -1.36 21.05
CA MET A 1 9.31 -1.37 19.77
C MET A 1 9.00 -2.62 18.95
N ILE A 2 9.33 -3.83 19.42
CA ILE A 2 9.07 -5.10 18.68
C ILE A 2 7.61 -5.29 18.29
N ILE A 3 6.66 -5.01 19.20
CA ILE A 3 5.22 -5.14 18.89
C ILE A 3 4.80 -4.22 17.72
N ALA A 4 5.27 -2.97 17.71
CA ALA A 4 4.98 -2.03 16.63
C ALA A 4 5.60 -2.50 15.31
N LEU A 5 6.83 -3.01 15.33
CA LEU A 5 7.48 -3.60 14.16
C LEU A 5 6.67 -4.79 13.62
N ILE A 6 6.26 -5.72 14.47
CA ILE A 6 5.43 -6.87 14.08
C ILE A 6 4.11 -6.38 13.47
N ALA A 7 3.44 -5.41 14.09
CA ALA A 7 2.20 -4.85 13.57
C ALA A 7 2.38 -4.23 12.18
N ILE A 8 3.47 -3.47 11.97
CA ILE A 8 3.81 -2.87 10.68
C ILE A 8 4.11 -3.94 9.62
N LEU A 9 4.84 -5.00 9.98
CA LEU A 9 5.14 -6.10 9.07
C LEU A 9 3.86 -6.87 8.66
N LEU A 10 2.96 -7.14 9.60
CA LEU A 10 1.67 -7.78 9.32
C LEU A 10 0.79 -6.89 8.44
N ALA A 11 0.71 -5.59 8.74
CA ALA A 11 0.05 -4.62 7.86
C ALA A 11 0.70 -4.57 6.48
N GLY A 12 2.02 -4.77 6.39
CA GLY A 12 2.76 -4.88 5.15
C GLY A 12 2.27 -6.05 4.30
N VAL A 13 2.16 -7.25 4.88
CA VAL A 13 1.61 -8.40 4.17
C VAL A 13 0.21 -8.10 3.60
N ALA A 14 -0.64 -7.44 4.39
CA ALA A 14 -1.97 -7.03 3.95
C ALA A 14 -1.92 -5.99 2.82
N ASN A 15 -1.07 -4.96 2.91
CA ASN A 15 -0.90 -3.95 1.86
C ASN A 15 -0.41 -4.56 0.54
N PHE A 16 0.59 -5.45 0.59
CA PHE A 16 1.07 -6.13 -0.62
C PHE A 16 0.00 -7.01 -1.26
N ALA A 17 -0.81 -7.70 -0.46
CA ALA A 17 -1.93 -8.49 -0.94
C ALA A 17 -3.03 -7.61 -1.58
N MET A 18 -3.40 -6.50 -0.93
CA MET A 18 -4.34 -5.53 -1.47
C MET A 18 -3.84 -4.89 -2.75
N HIS A 19 -2.58 -4.48 -2.78
CA HIS A 19 -1.95 -3.86 -3.96
C HIS A 19 -1.89 -4.83 -5.14
N ARG A 20 -1.54 -6.10 -4.89
CA ARG A 20 -1.62 -7.15 -5.91
C ARG A 20 -3.04 -7.26 -6.46
N TRP A 21 -4.04 -7.33 -5.59
CA TRP A 21 -5.44 -7.39 -6.01
C TRP A 21 -5.83 -6.15 -6.84
N MET A 22 -5.42 -4.94 -6.45
CA MET A 22 -5.68 -3.72 -7.22
C MET A 22 -5.09 -3.80 -8.63
N LEU A 23 -3.83 -4.25 -8.76
CA LEU A 23 -3.20 -4.41 -10.07
C LEU A 23 -3.86 -5.49 -10.93
N GLU A 24 -4.37 -6.55 -10.32
CA GLU A 24 -5.08 -7.65 -10.99
C GLU A 24 -6.55 -7.29 -11.31
N SER A 25 -7.14 -6.29 -10.64
CA SER A 25 -8.54 -5.88 -10.84
C SER A 25 -8.82 -5.30 -12.23
N GLY A 26 -7.80 -4.81 -12.94
CA GLY A 26 -7.95 -4.19 -14.26
C GLY A 26 -8.72 -2.88 -14.26
N HIS A 27 -8.95 -2.25 -13.10
CA HIS A 27 -9.76 -1.05 -13.01
C HIS A 27 -9.06 0.15 -13.71
N PRO A 28 -9.74 0.91 -14.59
CA PRO A 28 -9.10 1.99 -15.37
C PRO A 28 -8.38 3.03 -14.52
N ALA A 29 -8.94 3.36 -13.34
CA ALA A 29 -8.30 4.28 -12.39
C ALA A 29 -6.93 3.78 -11.89
N VAL A 30 -6.79 2.46 -11.66
CA VAL A 30 -5.52 1.85 -11.22
C VAL A 30 -4.51 1.85 -12.36
N GLU A 31 -4.95 1.58 -13.59
CA GLU A 31 -4.10 1.64 -14.77
C GLU A 31 -3.63 3.07 -15.06
N ALA A 32 -4.51 4.07 -14.92
CA ALA A 32 -4.16 5.47 -15.07
C ALA A 32 -3.10 5.91 -14.04
N ALA A 33 -3.27 5.51 -12.78
CA ALA A 33 -2.36 5.86 -11.69
C ALA A 33 -0.99 5.15 -11.79
N THR A 34 -0.98 3.86 -12.15
CA THR A 34 0.25 3.03 -12.11
C THR A 34 0.91 2.83 -13.47
N GLY A 35 0.20 3.05 -14.57
CA GLY A 35 0.60 2.64 -15.91
C GLY A 35 1.82 3.38 -16.46
N ALA A 36 2.03 4.65 -16.09
CA ALA A 36 3.25 5.37 -16.46
C ALA A 36 4.48 4.73 -15.81
N MET A 37 4.44 4.52 -14.50
CA MET A 37 5.53 3.95 -13.72
C MET A 37 5.81 2.48 -14.08
N ARG A 38 4.77 1.68 -14.37
CA ARG A 38 4.92 0.28 -14.79
C ARG A 38 5.52 0.15 -16.19
N ARG A 39 5.28 1.13 -17.08
CA ARG A 39 5.87 1.17 -18.42
C ARG A 39 7.34 1.59 -18.39
N THR A 40 7.72 2.54 -17.53
CA THR A 40 9.10 3.06 -17.47
C THR A 40 10.03 2.20 -16.63
N LEU A 41 9.56 1.70 -15.49
CA LEU A 41 10.39 0.99 -14.50
C LEU A 41 10.07 -0.52 -14.43
N GLY A 42 9.17 -1.00 -15.30
CA GLY A 42 8.78 -2.40 -15.39
C GLY A 42 7.60 -2.80 -14.50
N ARG A 43 7.08 -4.00 -14.72
CA ARG A 43 5.82 -4.49 -14.13
C ARG A 43 5.80 -4.48 -12.60
N HIS A 44 6.96 -4.64 -11.96
CA HIS A 44 7.09 -4.78 -10.51
C HIS A 44 7.46 -3.48 -9.78
N SER A 45 7.58 -2.36 -10.49
CA SER A 45 8.02 -1.08 -9.92
C SER A 45 7.11 -0.57 -8.78
N THR A 46 5.81 -0.80 -8.89
CA THR A 46 4.85 -0.40 -7.85
C THR A 46 5.04 -1.19 -6.55
N TYR A 47 5.50 -2.44 -6.59
CA TYR A 47 5.84 -3.22 -5.39
C TYR A 47 7.10 -2.71 -4.69
N VAL A 48 8.02 -2.09 -5.43
CA VAL A 48 9.18 -1.43 -4.84
C VAL A 48 8.75 -0.22 -4.01
N VAL A 49 7.75 0.53 -4.47
CA VAL A 49 7.18 1.65 -3.71
C VAL A 49 6.54 1.14 -2.41
N GLU A 50 5.72 0.09 -2.48
CA GLU A 50 5.15 -0.56 -1.29
C GLU A 50 6.24 -1.00 -0.30
N PHE A 51 7.34 -1.57 -0.81
CA PHE A 51 8.46 -2.01 0.01
C PHE A 51 9.18 -0.84 0.67
N ILE A 52 9.45 0.26 -0.05
CA ILE A 52 10.10 1.44 0.50
C ILE A 52 9.25 2.05 1.61
N LEU A 53 7.93 2.12 1.45
CA LEU A 53 7.03 2.61 2.51
C LEU A 53 7.05 1.70 3.74
N LEU A 54 6.99 0.39 3.55
CA LEU A 54 7.10 -0.59 4.65
C LEU A 54 8.44 -0.49 5.37
N LEU A 55 9.54 -0.44 4.60
CA LEU A 55 10.90 -0.36 5.13
C LEU A 55 11.09 0.94 5.92
N THR A 56 10.62 2.07 5.39
CA THR A 56 10.71 3.37 6.06
C THR A 56 9.96 3.35 7.39
N ALA A 57 8.75 2.80 7.41
CA ALA A 57 7.97 2.65 8.64
C ALA A 57 8.65 1.72 9.66
N ALA A 58 9.19 0.58 9.20
CA ALA A 58 9.90 -0.36 10.05
C ALA A 58 11.15 0.27 10.69
N LEU A 59 11.98 0.98 9.89
CA LEU A 59 13.16 1.70 10.39
C LEU A 59 12.78 2.84 11.34
N ALA A 60 11.67 3.53 11.07
CA ALA A 60 11.18 4.59 11.95
C ALA A 60 10.77 4.09 13.34
N THR A 61 10.50 2.79 13.52
CA THR A 61 10.15 2.24 14.84
C THR A 61 11.26 2.39 15.88
N GLU A 62 12.52 2.45 15.46
CA GLU A 62 13.67 2.66 16.35
C GLU A 62 13.69 4.08 16.95
N HIS A 63 13.18 5.06 16.20
CA HIS A 63 13.15 6.46 16.62
C HIS A 63 11.84 6.81 17.32
N SER A 64 10.71 6.41 16.73
CA SER A 64 9.37 6.64 17.30
C SER A 64 8.38 5.60 16.81
N TRP A 65 8.09 4.62 17.65
CA TRP A 65 7.11 3.59 17.36
C TRP A 65 5.71 4.15 17.08
N MET A 66 5.32 5.25 17.74
CA MET A 66 4.02 5.89 17.55
C MET A 66 3.93 6.55 16.18
N ALA A 67 4.95 7.32 15.79
CA ALA A 67 4.98 7.96 14.47
C ALA A 67 5.02 6.93 13.35
N ALA A 68 5.78 5.84 13.53
CA ALA A 68 5.83 4.73 12.60
C ALA A 68 4.46 4.04 12.42
N LEU A 69 3.77 3.75 13.52
CA LEU A 69 2.41 3.18 13.47
C LEU A 69 1.40 4.13 12.84
N LEU A 70 1.48 5.44 13.11
CA LEU A 70 0.59 6.42 12.49
C LEU A 70 0.84 6.53 11.00
N LEU A 71 2.10 6.68 10.58
CA LEU A 71 2.47 6.76 9.16
C LEU A 71 1.97 5.54 8.39
N TYR A 72 2.30 4.35 8.88
CA TYR A 72 1.96 3.12 8.18
C TYR A 72 0.49 2.72 8.34
N GLY A 73 -0.12 3.04 9.49
CA GLY A 73 -1.53 2.82 9.76
C GLY A 73 -2.42 3.68 8.85
N ILE A 74 -2.12 4.98 8.72
CA ILE A 74 -2.83 5.87 7.79
C ILE A 74 -2.69 5.35 6.36
N TYR A 75 -1.48 5.01 5.95
CA TYR A 75 -1.23 4.43 4.63
C TYR A 75 -2.07 3.16 4.37
N THR A 76 -2.10 2.25 5.34
CA THR A 76 -2.89 1.02 5.26
C THR A 76 -4.39 1.31 5.17
N MET A 77 -4.89 2.27 5.95
CA MET A 77 -6.29 2.70 5.89
C MET A 77 -6.67 3.28 4.53
N LEU A 78 -5.78 4.07 3.91
CA LEU A 78 -5.98 4.58 2.56
C LEU A 78 -6.07 3.43 1.55
N ASN A 79 -5.17 2.45 1.62
CA ASN A 79 -5.24 1.26 0.76
C ASN A 79 -6.53 0.47 0.96
N VAL A 80 -6.98 0.27 2.20
CA VAL A 80 -8.27 -0.37 2.49
C VAL A 80 -9.42 0.43 1.87
N GLY A 81 -9.43 1.75 2.03
CA GLY A 81 -10.44 2.64 1.44
C GLY A 81 -10.45 2.58 -0.09
N THR A 82 -9.28 2.56 -0.72
CA THR A 82 -9.14 2.41 -2.18
C THR A 82 -9.63 1.04 -2.64
N VAL A 83 -9.28 -0.06 -1.97
CA VAL A 83 -9.83 -1.40 -2.31
C VAL A 83 -11.35 -1.41 -2.16
N ALA A 84 -11.88 -0.84 -1.07
CA ALA A 84 -13.32 -0.80 -0.83
C ALA A 84 -14.05 0.01 -1.91
N TRP A 85 -13.49 1.15 -2.32
CA TRP A 85 -14.01 1.94 -3.44
C TRP A 85 -13.98 1.17 -4.76
N LEU A 86 -12.88 0.50 -5.07
CA LEU A 86 -12.74 -0.32 -6.29
C LEU A 86 -13.69 -1.53 -6.31
N LYS A 87 -14.09 -2.05 -5.15
CA LYS A 87 -15.08 -3.13 -5.03
C LYS A 87 -16.52 -2.63 -5.07
N GLY A 88 -16.74 -1.34 -4.80
CA GLY A 88 -18.05 -0.70 -4.88
C GLY A 88 -18.50 -0.50 -6.33
N PRO A 89 -19.80 -0.18 -6.55
CA PRO A 89 -20.28 0.17 -7.88
C PRO A 89 -19.51 1.40 -8.39
N PRO A 90 -19.15 1.44 -9.69
CA PRO A 90 -18.43 2.58 -10.26
C PRO A 90 -19.26 3.86 -10.07
N PRO A 91 -18.63 5.01 -9.79
CA PRO A 91 -19.36 6.26 -9.62
C PRO A 91 -20.09 6.61 -10.92
N GLY A 92 -21.42 6.47 -10.93
CA GLY A 92 -22.27 6.76 -12.09
C GLY A 92 -23.39 5.76 -12.39
N GLU A 93 -23.51 4.64 -11.65
CA GLU A 93 -24.69 3.75 -11.66
C GLU A 93 -25.62 3.97 -10.47
#